data_AF-T1HN38-F1
#
_entry.id   AF-T1HN38-F1
#
_cell.length_a   1.000
_cell.length_b   1.000
_cell.length_c   1.000
_cell.angle_alpha   90.00
_cell.angle_beta   90.00
_cell.angle_gamma   90.00
#
_symmetry.space_group_name_H-M   'P 1'
#
loop_
_entity.id
_entity.type
_entity.pdbx_description
1 polymer ?
#
loop_
_entity_poly.entity_id
_entity_poly.type
_entity_poly.pdbx_seq_one_letter_code
_entity_poly.pdbx_strand_id
1 'polypeptide(L)'
;MLYQPDGNTLHLQTKCVITSNRMMLYQPDCDTKILKTKSVLASNRKMLYQPDGDTQILITKCVIASNRKMLHQPDGDTLILITKYVIASNRKMSYQPNGDTLNIQTKCVIASNRKMLYQPDGDTLHLQTKCVITSNRKMLYQPDCDTLILTTKCVLASNRKMLYQPDGDTLILITKNVIASTRKMLNQPNGDTLHLQTKCVIASNRKMLYQPDGDTLHLQT
;
A
#
# COMPACT_ATOMS: atom_id res chain seq x y z
N MET A 1 11.57 -21.69 9.32
CA MET A 1 12.18 -21.21 10.56
C MET A 1 11.11 -20.41 11.27
N LEU A 2 10.48 -21.02 12.28
CA LEU A 2 9.55 -20.35 13.19
C LEU A 2 10.43 -19.66 14.23
N TYR A 3 10.24 -18.36 14.45
CA TYR A 3 10.94 -17.62 15.52
C TYR A 3 9.85 -17.05 16.42
N GLN A 4 9.74 -17.58 17.63
CA GLN A 4 8.87 -17.11 18.70
C GLN A 4 9.78 -16.57 19.81
N PRO A 5 9.91 -15.25 19.96
CA PRO A 5 10.63 -14.66 21.08
C PRO A 5 9.73 -14.52 22.30
N ASP A 6 10.22 -14.92 23.46
CA ASP A 6 9.51 -14.85 24.75
C ASP A 6 9.63 -13.46 25.40
N GLY A 7 9.35 -12.39 24.66
CA GLY A 7 9.48 -11.03 25.20
C GLY A 7 8.59 -9.99 24.54
N ASN A 8 8.25 -8.95 25.30
CA ASN A 8 7.38 -7.82 24.92
C ASN A 8 7.85 -7.06 23.67
N THR A 9 9.06 -7.34 23.17
CA THR A 9 9.59 -6.69 21.97
C THR A 9 10.40 -7.62 21.09
N LEU A 10 10.08 -7.65 19.80
CA LEU A 10 10.80 -8.38 18.76
C LEU A 10 11.46 -7.42 17.77
N HIS A 11 12.80 -7.46 17.72
CA HIS A 11 13.57 -6.82 16.65
C HIS A 11 14.20 -7.87 15.72
N LEU A 12 13.75 -7.93 14.47
CA LEU A 12 14.33 -8.82 13.47
C LEU A 12 14.88 -8.02 12.28
N GLN A 13 16.14 -8.25 11.94
CA GLN A 13 16.77 -7.64 10.77
C GLN A 13 17.32 -8.69 9.82
N THR A 14 16.77 -8.72 8.60
CA THR A 14 17.19 -9.63 7.55
C THR A 14 17.90 -8.86 6.45
N LYS A 15 19.17 -9.19 6.18
CA LYS A 15 19.91 -8.69 5.03
C LYS A 15 20.25 -9.86 4.10
N CYS A 16 20.00 -9.71 2.81
CA CYS A 16 20.41 -10.71 1.82
C CYS A 16 20.91 -10.02 0.54
N VAL A 17 21.99 -10.50 -0.05
CA VAL A 17 22.41 -9.99 -1.37
C VAL A 17 21.46 -10.53 -2.44
N ILE A 18 21.33 -11.85 -2.52
CA ILE A 18 20.44 -12.52 -3.47
C ILE A 18 19.52 -13.45 -2.70
N THR A 19 18.24 -13.45 -3.08
CA THR A 19 17.31 -14.50 -2.65
C THR A 19 16.40 -14.87 -3.81
N SER A 20 16.18 -16.15 -3.99
CA SER A 20 15.26 -16.68 -4.99
C SER A 20 14.38 -17.73 -4.33
N ASN A 21 13.15 -17.88 -4.80
CA ASN A 21 12.24 -18.98 -4.41
C ASN A 21 12.03 -19.11 -2.89
N ARG A 22 11.78 -17.99 -2.20
CA ARG A 22 11.54 -18.00 -0.75
C ARG A 22 10.05 -17.90 -0.44
N MET A 23 9.59 -18.81 0.41
CA MET A 23 8.35 -18.66 1.16
C MET A 23 8.71 -18.26 2.60
N MET A 24 8.05 -17.24 3.12
CA MET A 24 8.21 -16.82 4.51
C MET A 24 6.82 -16.68 5.13
N LEU A 25 6.63 -17.32 6.27
CA LEU A 25 5.50 -17.16 7.17
C LEU A 25 6.03 -16.47 8.42
N TYR A 26 5.34 -15.43 8.87
CA TYR A 26 5.74 -14.69 10.06
C TYR A 26 4.50 -14.36 10.90
N GLN A 27 4.41 -15.02 12.06
CA GLN A 27 3.34 -14.92 13.05
C GLN A 27 3.97 -14.88 14.47
N PRO A 28 4.82 -13.89 14.77
CA PRO A 28 5.22 -13.67 16.16
C PRO A 28 4.04 -13.14 16.97
N ASP A 29 4.08 -13.34 18.27
CA ASP A 29 3.14 -12.81 19.25
C ASP A 29 3.96 -12.03 20.30
N CYS A 30 3.81 -10.71 20.33
CA CYS A 30 4.46 -9.79 21.28
C CYS A 30 3.98 -8.34 21.08
N ASP A 31 3.99 -7.55 22.15
CA ASP A 31 3.46 -6.18 22.18
C ASP A 31 4.09 -5.27 21.11
N THR A 32 5.42 -5.33 20.93
CA THR A 32 6.12 -4.47 19.97
C THR A 32 6.96 -5.27 18.97
N LYS A 33 6.78 -5.01 17.67
CA LYS A 33 7.50 -5.71 16.58
C LYS A 33 8.16 -4.72 15.65
N ILE A 34 9.45 -4.93 15.38
CA ILE A 34 10.19 -4.21 14.34
C ILE A 34 10.89 -5.20 13.42
N LEU A 35 10.37 -5.34 12.21
CA LEU A 35 10.94 -6.16 11.16
C LEU A 35 11.58 -5.30 10.07
N LYS A 36 12.88 -5.44 9.87
CA LYS A 36 13.65 -4.73 8.83
C LYS A 36 14.22 -5.73 7.83
N THR A 37 13.70 -5.72 6.60
CA THR A 37 14.21 -6.55 5.50
C THR A 37 14.93 -5.70 4.46
N LYS A 38 16.18 -6.02 4.15
CA LYS A 38 16.97 -5.44 3.07
C LYS A 38 17.42 -6.52 2.09
N SER A 39 17.23 -6.30 0.80
CA SER A 39 17.86 -7.16 -0.21
C SER A 39 18.32 -6.44 -1.47
N VAL A 40 19.37 -6.93 -2.13
CA VAL A 40 19.76 -6.39 -3.45
C VAL A 40 18.85 -6.98 -4.52
N LEU A 41 18.91 -8.30 -4.71
CA LEU A 41 18.09 -9.04 -5.66
C LEU A 41 17.13 -9.97 -4.93
N ALA A 42 15.85 -9.91 -5.30
CA ALA A 42 14.87 -10.83 -4.78
C ALA A 42 13.84 -11.24 -5.83
N SER A 43 13.85 -12.53 -6.19
CA SER A 43 12.92 -13.11 -7.13
C SER A 43 12.03 -14.15 -6.45
N ASN A 44 10.83 -14.36 -7.02
CA ASN A 44 9.91 -15.45 -6.66
C ASN A 44 9.68 -15.56 -5.15
N ARG A 45 9.32 -14.45 -4.50
CA ARG A 45 9.02 -14.46 -3.07
C ARG A 45 7.53 -14.54 -2.81
N LYS A 46 7.14 -15.45 -1.91
CA LYS A 46 5.84 -15.47 -1.26
C LYS A 46 6.04 -15.11 0.21
N MET A 47 5.29 -14.14 0.69
CA MET A 47 5.31 -13.76 2.10
C MET A 47 3.88 -13.75 2.64
N LEU A 48 3.68 -14.39 3.79
CA LEU A 48 2.51 -14.25 4.62
C LEU A 48 2.95 -13.65 5.96
N TYR A 49 2.39 -12.49 6.31
CA TYR A 49 2.71 -11.75 7.51
C TYR A 49 1.41 -11.51 8.27
N GLN A 50 1.23 -12.25 9.37
CA GLN A 50 0.06 -12.23 10.26
C GLN A 50 0.49 -12.19 11.74
N PRO A 51 1.21 -11.14 12.16
CA PRO A 51 1.49 -10.93 13.58
C PRO A 51 0.37 -10.21 14.34
N ASP A 52 0.28 -10.47 15.65
CA ASP A 52 -0.68 -9.80 16.56
C ASP A 52 0.03 -9.07 17.72
N GLY A 53 -0.26 -7.79 17.94
CA GLY A 53 0.28 -7.02 19.07
C GLY A 53 0.27 -5.52 18.84
N ASP A 54 0.33 -4.74 19.93
CA ASP A 54 0.03 -3.31 20.00
C ASP A 54 0.75 -2.45 18.95
N THR A 55 2.05 -2.68 18.73
CA THR A 55 2.86 -1.83 17.83
C THR A 55 3.68 -2.65 16.85
N GLN A 56 3.51 -2.35 15.57
CA GLN A 56 4.15 -3.08 14.49
C GLN A 56 4.80 -2.19 13.45
N ILE A 57 6.10 -2.39 13.23
CA ILE A 57 6.90 -1.62 12.28
C ILE A 57 7.57 -2.57 11.29
N LEU A 58 7.07 -2.59 10.05
CA LEU A 58 7.64 -3.37 8.96
C LEU A 58 8.31 -2.46 7.93
N ILE A 59 9.62 -2.61 7.76
CA ILE A 59 10.40 -1.87 6.78
C ILE A 59 11.03 -2.85 5.78
N THR A 60 10.59 -2.78 4.53
CA THR A 60 11.16 -3.53 3.41
C THR A 60 11.87 -2.60 2.43
N LYS A 61 13.15 -2.86 2.16
CA LYS A 61 13.93 -2.19 1.11
C LYS A 61 14.53 -3.22 0.17
N CYS A 62 14.26 -3.10 -1.13
CA CYS A 62 14.97 -3.91 -2.12
C CYS A 62 15.44 -3.09 -3.32
N VAL A 63 16.60 -3.43 -3.89
CA VAL A 63 17.03 -2.77 -5.13
C VAL A 63 16.18 -3.29 -6.28
N ILE A 64 16.22 -4.59 -6.55
CA ILE A 64 15.43 -5.26 -7.59
C ILE A 64 14.55 -6.32 -6.95
N ALA A 65 13.25 -6.27 -7.23
CA ALA A 65 12.30 -7.28 -6.80
C ALA A 65 11.39 -7.73 -7.94
N SER A 66 11.33 -9.04 -8.18
CA SER A 66 10.53 -9.62 -9.26
C SER A 66 9.67 -10.76 -8.74
N ASN A 67 8.48 -10.93 -9.31
CA ASN A 67 7.56 -12.03 -9.00
C ASN A 67 7.29 -12.16 -7.50
N ARG A 68 6.77 -11.09 -6.89
CA ARG A 68 6.43 -11.09 -5.46
C ARG A 68 4.93 -11.24 -5.25
N LYS A 69 4.55 -12.14 -4.36
CA LYS A 69 3.23 -12.23 -3.76
C LYS A 69 3.37 -11.98 -2.27
N MET A 70 2.73 -10.95 -1.72
CA MET A 70 2.70 -10.78 -0.27
C MET A 70 1.27 -10.53 0.20
N LEU A 71 0.94 -11.16 1.32
CA LEU A 71 -0.27 -10.94 2.11
C LEU A 71 0.16 -10.44 3.48
N HIS A 72 -0.36 -9.30 3.87
CA HIS A 72 -0.13 -8.66 5.16
C HIS A 72 -1.48 -8.47 5.84
N GLN A 73 -1.68 -9.18 6.93
CA GLN A 73 -2.86 -9.17 7.79
C GLN A 73 -2.40 -9.09 9.26
N PRO A 74 -1.66 -8.04 9.66
CA PRO A 74 -1.34 -7.82 11.06
C PRO A 74 -2.56 -7.30 11.83
N ASP A 75 -2.64 -7.63 13.11
CA ASP A 75 -3.61 -7.09 14.06
C ASP A 75 -2.91 -6.33 15.20
N GLY A 76 -3.47 -5.19 15.62
CA GLY A 76 -3.01 -4.40 16.76
C GLY A 76 -3.02 -2.88 16.52
N ASP A 77 -2.98 -2.12 17.61
CA ASP A 77 -3.30 -0.68 17.67
C ASP A 77 -2.56 0.19 16.64
N THR A 78 -1.26 -0.04 16.44
CA THR A 78 -0.43 0.79 15.55
C THR A 78 0.37 -0.04 14.56
N LEU A 79 0.11 0.18 13.27
CA LEU A 79 0.89 -0.41 12.18
C LEU A 79 1.61 0.64 11.33
N ILE A 80 2.92 0.49 11.20
CA ILE A 80 3.76 1.25 10.26
C ILE A 80 4.38 0.30 9.24
N LEU A 81 3.97 0.43 7.99
CA LEU A 81 4.50 -0.33 6.88
C LEU A 81 5.22 0.57 5.87
N ILE A 82 6.54 0.40 5.74
CA ILE A 82 7.35 1.16 4.79
C ILE A 82 8.01 0.23 3.79
N THR A 83 7.70 0.45 2.53
CA THR A 83 8.14 -0.39 1.43
C THR A 83 8.83 0.44 0.35
N LYS A 84 10.11 0.18 0.09
CA LYS A 84 10.94 0.93 -0.87
C LYS A 84 11.60 0.00 -1.89
N TYR A 85 11.49 0.35 -3.18
CA TYR A 85 12.13 -0.38 -4.27
C TYR A 85 12.79 0.53 -5.30
N VAL A 86 13.92 0.14 -5.86
CA VAL A 86 14.43 0.81 -7.08
C VAL A 86 13.64 0.30 -8.27
N ILE A 87 13.74 -0.99 -8.56
CA ILE A 87 13.02 -1.67 -9.65
C ILE A 87 12.12 -2.75 -9.06
N ALA A 88 10.86 -2.78 -9.48
CA ALA A 88 10.00 -3.90 -9.15
C ALA A 88 9.00 -4.28 -10.24
N SER A 89 8.99 -5.56 -10.57
CA SER A 89 8.15 -6.16 -11.60
C SER A 89 7.27 -7.28 -11.05
N ASN A 90 6.11 -7.49 -11.68
CA ASN A 90 5.19 -8.61 -11.42
C ASN A 90 4.87 -8.79 -9.93
N ARG A 91 4.14 -7.84 -9.36
CA ARG A 91 3.79 -7.88 -7.94
C ARG A 91 2.31 -8.00 -7.72
N LYS A 92 1.94 -8.94 -6.86
CA LYS A 92 0.61 -9.04 -6.27
C LYS A 92 0.73 -8.82 -4.78
N MET A 93 -0.01 -7.86 -4.26
CA MET A 93 0.07 -7.45 -2.87
C MET A 93 -1.33 -7.30 -2.33
N SER A 94 -1.54 -7.78 -1.11
CA SER A 94 -2.78 -7.60 -0.37
C SER A 94 -2.43 -7.14 1.04
N TYR A 95 -3.00 -6.00 1.44
CA TYR A 95 -2.86 -5.43 2.77
C TYR A 95 -4.25 -5.36 3.37
N GLN A 96 -4.45 -6.09 4.46
CA GLN A 96 -5.69 -6.17 5.21
C GLN A 96 -5.36 -6.13 6.72
N PRO A 97 -4.66 -5.08 7.19
CA PRO A 97 -4.42 -4.92 8.62
C PRO A 97 -5.68 -4.48 9.35
N ASN A 98 -5.76 -4.81 10.64
CA ASN A 98 -6.72 -4.25 11.58
C ASN A 98 -5.96 -3.46 12.65
N GLY A 99 -6.48 -2.32 13.08
CA GLY A 99 -5.93 -1.51 14.17
C GLY A 99 -6.19 -0.02 14.06
N ASP A 100 -6.19 0.67 15.19
CA ASP A 100 -6.57 2.08 15.34
C ASP A 100 -5.81 3.03 14.41
N THR A 101 -4.49 2.84 14.27
CA THR A 101 -3.62 3.73 13.48
C THR A 101 -2.76 2.98 12.48
N LEU A 102 -3.04 3.21 11.21
CA LEU A 102 -2.38 2.53 10.10
C LEU A 102 -1.63 3.52 9.20
N ASN A 103 -0.30 3.36 9.08
CA ASN A 103 0.54 4.15 8.20
C ASN A 103 1.27 3.30 7.17
N ILE A 104 0.81 3.34 5.92
CA ILE A 104 1.35 2.53 4.84
C ILE A 104 2.00 3.41 3.77
N GLN A 105 3.30 3.22 3.57
CA GLN A 105 4.09 3.95 2.59
C GLN A 105 4.76 3.03 1.58
N THR A 106 4.44 3.22 0.30
CA THR A 106 5.10 2.54 -0.81
C THR A 106 5.82 3.54 -1.70
N LYS A 107 7.14 3.40 -1.83
CA LYS A 107 7.97 4.18 -2.75
C LYS A 107 8.64 3.28 -3.78
N CYS A 108 8.63 3.68 -5.05
CA CYS A 108 9.38 2.99 -6.08
C CYS A 108 9.91 3.90 -7.18
N VAL A 109 11.07 3.60 -7.76
CA VAL A 109 11.52 4.31 -8.96
C VAL A 109 10.82 3.73 -10.19
N ILE A 110 11.01 2.45 -10.49
CA ILE A 110 10.47 1.78 -11.69
C ILE A 110 9.58 0.60 -11.29
N ALA A 111 8.37 0.58 -11.84
CA ALA A 111 7.31 -0.32 -11.43
C ALA A 111 6.51 -0.89 -12.61
N SER A 112 6.60 -2.19 -12.88
CA SER A 112 5.79 -2.84 -13.91
C SER A 112 4.87 -3.92 -13.33
N ASN A 113 3.71 -4.10 -13.95
CA ASN A 113 2.75 -5.19 -13.68
C ASN A 113 2.42 -5.33 -12.18
N ARG A 114 1.76 -4.32 -11.62
CA ARG A 114 1.38 -4.30 -10.21
C ARG A 114 -0.11 -4.49 -10.03
N LYS A 115 -0.47 -5.41 -9.15
CA LYS A 115 -1.81 -5.57 -8.59
C LYS A 115 -1.70 -5.38 -7.09
N MET A 116 -2.37 -4.37 -6.55
CA MET A 116 -2.42 -4.14 -5.12
C MET A 116 -3.86 -4.07 -4.65
N LEU A 117 -4.13 -4.68 -3.51
CA LEU A 117 -5.36 -4.60 -2.77
C LEU A 117 -5.05 -4.02 -1.39
N TYR A 118 -5.83 -3.04 -0.97
CA TYR A 118 -5.82 -2.47 0.37
C TYR A 118 -7.24 -2.51 0.90
N GLN A 119 -7.47 -3.30 1.95
CA GLN A 119 -8.71 -3.35 2.74
C GLN A 119 -8.35 -3.33 4.23
N PRO A 120 -7.69 -2.26 4.71
CA PRO A 120 -7.49 -2.07 6.13
C PRO A 120 -8.79 -1.70 6.85
N ASP A 121 -8.82 -1.97 8.14
CA ASP A 121 -9.89 -1.63 9.07
C ASP A 121 -9.29 -0.92 10.30
N GLY A 122 -9.99 0.08 10.85
CA GLY A 122 -9.62 0.85 12.05
C GLY A 122 -9.74 2.36 11.90
N ASP A 123 -9.54 3.12 12.98
CA ASP A 123 -9.93 4.54 13.06
C ASP A 123 -9.23 5.45 12.03
N THR A 124 -7.91 5.32 11.87
CA THR A 124 -7.11 6.24 11.04
C THR A 124 -6.19 5.52 10.07
N LEU A 125 -6.40 5.73 8.77
CA LEU A 125 -5.53 5.26 7.70
C LEU A 125 -4.80 6.39 6.97
N HIS A 126 -3.47 6.34 7.00
CA HIS A 126 -2.59 7.10 6.12
C HIS A 126 -1.93 6.20 5.09
N LEU A 127 -2.31 6.34 3.82
CA LEU A 127 -1.79 5.53 2.73
C LEU A 127 -1.12 6.40 1.66
N GLN A 128 0.21 6.27 1.55
CA GLN A 128 1.00 7.03 0.58
C GLN A 128 1.70 6.11 -0.43
N THR A 129 1.38 6.28 -1.71
CA THR A 129 2.15 5.68 -2.80
C THR A 129 2.86 6.74 -3.65
N LYS A 130 4.17 6.59 -3.81
CA LYS A 130 5.00 7.39 -4.74
C LYS A 130 5.69 6.47 -5.76
N CYS A 131 5.56 6.74 -7.06
CA CYS A 131 6.34 6.06 -8.10
C CYS A 131 6.87 7.02 -9.16
N VAL A 132 8.13 6.89 -9.60
CA VAL A 132 8.63 7.72 -10.70
C VAL A 132 8.04 7.25 -12.02
N ILE A 133 8.28 6.00 -12.39
CA ILE A 133 7.80 5.38 -13.63
C ILE A 133 6.98 4.15 -13.27
N THR A 134 5.77 4.04 -13.83
CA THR A 134 5.01 2.79 -13.72
C THR A 134 4.16 2.48 -14.93
N SER A 135 4.09 1.19 -15.24
CA SER A 135 3.27 0.60 -16.28
C SER A 135 2.38 -0.52 -15.72
N ASN A 136 1.20 -0.70 -16.31
CA ASN A 136 0.27 -1.79 -16.04
C ASN A 136 -0.04 -1.96 -14.55
N ARG A 137 -0.68 -0.93 -13.98
CA ARG A 137 -0.99 -0.87 -12.56
C ARG A 137 -2.49 -1.00 -12.32
N LYS A 138 -2.87 -1.99 -11.51
CA LYS A 138 -4.23 -2.16 -10.99
C LYS A 138 -4.20 -2.00 -9.48
N MET A 139 -5.03 -1.10 -8.97
CA MET A 139 -5.15 -0.83 -7.53
C MET A 139 -6.61 -0.87 -7.14
N LEU A 140 -6.88 -1.54 -6.04
CA LEU A 140 -8.16 -1.53 -5.35
C LEU A 140 -7.91 -1.07 -3.92
N TYR A 141 -8.63 -0.03 -3.51
CA TYR A 141 -8.66 0.48 -2.15
C TYR A 141 -10.09 0.43 -1.66
N GLN A 142 -10.31 -0.33 -0.59
CA GLN A 142 -11.58 -0.54 0.11
C GLN A 142 -11.31 -0.52 1.63
N PRO A 143 -10.74 0.57 2.17
CA PRO A 143 -10.60 0.72 3.62
C PRO A 143 -11.95 1.02 4.28
N ASP A 144 -12.09 0.61 5.53
CA ASP A 144 -13.17 0.98 6.43
C ASP A 144 -12.54 1.70 7.62
N CYS A 145 -12.61 3.05 7.64
CA CYS A 145 -11.91 3.87 8.63
C CYS A 145 -12.58 5.23 8.81
N ASP A 146 -12.77 5.69 10.05
CA ASP A 146 -13.30 7.03 10.35
C ASP A 146 -12.54 8.14 9.60
N THR A 147 -11.20 8.05 9.55
CA THR A 147 -10.35 8.98 8.82
C THR A 147 -9.43 8.28 7.83
N LEU A 148 -9.61 8.60 6.54
CA LEU A 148 -8.75 8.15 5.46
C LEU A 148 -7.98 9.31 4.80
N ILE A 149 -6.65 9.18 4.73
CA ILE A 149 -5.81 10.01 3.86
C ILE A 149 -5.05 9.14 2.86
N LEU A 150 -5.46 9.23 1.59
CA LEU A 150 -4.90 8.46 0.50
C LEU A 150 -4.20 9.36 -0.51
N THR A 151 -2.87 9.29 -0.54
CA THR A 151 -2.05 10.05 -1.49
C THR A 151 -1.34 9.14 -2.49
N THR A 152 -1.68 9.30 -3.77
CA THR A 152 -0.96 8.67 -4.90
C THR A 152 -0.25 9.72 -5.74
N LYS A 153 1.09 9.69 -5.80
CA LYS A 153 1.89 10.57 -6.65
C LYS A 153 2.72 9.77 -7.64
N CYS A 154 2.70 10.12 -8.92
CA CYS A 154 3.65 9.56 -9.88
C CYS A 154 4.12 10.56 -10.94
N VAL A 155 5.30 10.33 -11.52
CA VAL A 155 5.77 11.18 -12.62
C VAL A 155 5.19 10.67 -13.94
N LEU A 156 5.56 9.45 -14.34
CA LEU A 156 5.13 8.81 -15.57
C LEU A 156 4.23 7.60 -15.29
N ALA A 157 3.08 7.56 -15.96
CA ALA A 157 2.04 6.56 -15.75
C ALA A 157 1.50 6.03 -17.08
N SER A 158 1.61 4.72 -17.31
CA SER A 158 0.89 4.05 -18.39
C SER A 158 -0.02 2.95 -17.86
N ASN A 159 -1.18 2.79 -18.50
CA ASN A 159 -2.16 1.73 -18.23
C ASN A 159 -2.49 1.56 -16.73
N ARG A 160 -3.18 2.56 -16.18
CA ARG A 160 -3.67 2.50 -14.79
C ARG A 160 -5.15 2.21 -14.71
N LYS A 161 -5.51 1.27 -13.84
CA LYS A 161 -6.87 1.07 -13.36
C LYS A 161 -6.85 1.24 -11.84
N MET A 162 -7.64 2.20 -11.35
CA MET A 162 -7.75 2.52 -9.94
C MET A 162 -9.22 2.43 -9.56
N LEU A 163 -9.52 1.68 -8.50
CA LEU A 163 -10.84 1.63 -7.88
C LEU A 163 -10.67 2.03 -6.42
N TYR A 164 -11.43 3.03 -6.00
CA TYR A 164 -11.50 3.50 -4.63
C TYR A 164 -12.94 3.39 -4.16
N GLN A 165 -13.16 2.60 -3.12
CA GLN A 165 -14.43 2.38 -2.44
C GLN A 165 -14.20 2.41 -0.92
N PRO A 166 -13.66 3.52 -0.38
CA PRO A 166 -13.52 3.67 1.07
C PRO A 166 -14.86 3.96 1.74
N ASP A 167 -14.97 3.58 3.00
CA ASP A 167 -16.05 3.96 3.92
C ASP A 167 -15.47 4.68 5.14
N GLY A 168 -16.26 5.60 5.71
CA GLY A 168 -15.98 6.33 6.95
C GLY A 168 -16.09 7.86 6.86
N ASP A 169 -16.05 8.54 8.01
CA ASP A 169 -16.50 9.93 8.17
C ASP A 169 -15.73 10.96 7.33
N THR A 170 -14.40 10.88 7.30
CA THR A 170 -13.53 11.87 6.64
C THR A 170 -12.58 11.21 5.65
N LEU A 171 -12.82 11.43 4.36
CA LEU A 171 -12.05 10.81 3.29
C LEU A 171 -11.32 11.84 2.42
N ILE A 172 -9.99 11.80 2.44
CA ILE A 172 -9.10 12.68 1.66
C ILE A 172 -8.33 11.87 0.61
N LEU A 173 -8.71 12.00 -0.66
CA LEU A 173 -8.11 11.28 -1.78
C LEU A 173 -7.36 12.24 -2.71
N ILE A 174 -6.04 12.14 -2.71
CA ILE A 174 -5.16 12.99 -3.52
C ILE A 174 -4.40 12.15 -4.55
N THR A 175 -4.65 12.40 -5.84
CA THR A 175 -3.86 11.80 -6.93
C THR A 175 -3.17 12.85 -7.79
N LYS A 176 -1.83 12.84 -7.80
CA LYS A 176 -1.01 13.73 -8.64
C LYS A 176 -0.19 12.94 -9.64
N ASN A 177 -0.29 13.27 -10.93
CA ASN A 177 0.58 12.73 -11.97
C ASN A 177 1.23 13.86 -12.80
N VAL A 178 2.38 13.62 -13.43
CA VAL A 178 2.92 14.57 -14.43
C VAL A 178 2.41 14.18 -15.81
N ILE A 179 2.68 12.95 -16.24
CA ILE A 179 2.25 12.41 -17.54
C ILE A 179 1.49 11.10 -17.31
N ALA A 180 0.30 11.00 -17.89
CA ALA A 180 -0.53 9.79 -17.84
C ALA A 180 -1.21 9.51 -19.19
N SER A 181 -0.96 8.32 -19.76
CA SER A 181 -1.44 7.97 -21.10
C SER A 181 -2.78 7.22 -21.17
N THR A 182 -3.01 6.24 -20.29
CA THR A 182 -4.28 5.50 -20.22
C THR A 182 -4.64 5.31 -18.77
N ARG A 183 -5.75 5.94 -18.34
CA ARG A 183 -6.18 5.92 -16.95
C ARG A 183 -7.68 5.67 -16.86
N LYS A 184 -8.04 4.63 -16.13
CA LYS A 184 -9.41 4.41 -15.66
C LYS A 184 -9.42 4.59 -14.14
N MET A 185 -10.24 5.50 -13.65
CA MET A 185 -10.51 5.64 -12.22
C MET A 185 -12.00 5.56 -11.98
N LEU A 186 -12.36 4.80 -10.95
CA LEU A 186 -13.68 4.80 -10.34
C LEU A 186 -13.50 5.12 -8.86
N ASN A 187 -14.18 6.16 -8.39
CA ASN A 187 -14.26 6.50 -6.98
C ASN A 187 -15.72 6.42 -6.55
N GLN A 188 -15.98 5.60 -5.55
CA GLN A 188 -17.26 5.39 -4.89
C GLN A 188 -17.04 5.46 -3.37
N PRO A 189 -16.54 6.58 -2.84
CA PRO A 189 -16.42 6.75 -1.39
C PRO A 189 -17.80 6.92 -0.75
N ASN A 190 -17.95 6.39 0.46
CA ASN A 190 -19.07 6.66 1.36
C ASN A 190 -18.52 7.38 2.60
N GLY A 191 -19.10 8.51 2.99
CA GLY A 191 -18.63 9.26 4.16
C GLY A 191 -19.10 10.70 4.22
N ASP A 192 -19.21 11.25 5.42
CA ASP A 192 -19.77 12.59 5.66
C ASP A 192 -18.99 13.70 4.94
N THR A 193 -17.65 13.63 4.98
CA THR A 193 -16.76 14.65 4.40
C THR A 193 -15.77 14.07 3.41
N LEU A 194 -15.90 14.48 2.15
CA LEU A 194 -15.13 13.95 1.03
C LEU A 194 -14.29 15.04 0.35
N HIS A 195 -12.96 14.90 0.39
CA HIS A 195 -12.02 15.75 -0.33
C HIS A 195 -11.28 14.97 -1.42
N LEU A 196 -11.63 15.21 -2.68
CA LEU A 196 -11.04 14.53 -3.83
C LEU A 196 -10.23 15.53 -4.67
N GLN A 197 -8.90 15.36 -4.68
CA GLN A 197 -8.00 16.15 -5.51
C GLN A 197 -7.29 15.26 -6.54
N THR A 198 -7.62 15.41 -7.81
CA THR A 198 -6.80 14.93 -8.92
C THR A 198 -6.03 16.11 -9.53
N LYS A 199 -4.78 15.89 -9.92
CA LYS A 199 -4.02 16.83 -10.75
C LYS A 199 -3.16 16.05 -11.72
N CYS A 200 -3.18 16.42 -13.00
CA CYS A 200 -2.18 15.91 -13.93
C CYS A 200 -1.92 16.83 -15.11
N VAL A 201 -0.64 17.06 -15.41
CA VAL A 201 -0.17 18.03 -16.40
C VAL A 201 -0.47 17.55 -17.83
N ILE A 202 -0.11 16.31 -18.16
CA ILE A 202 -0.30 15.74 -19.51
C ILE A 202 -1.15 14.47 -19.42
N ALA A 203 -2.17 14.42 -20.27
CA ALA A 203 -3.23 13.42 -20.27
C ALA A 203 -3.45 12.85 -21.65
N SER A 204 -3.63 11.54 -21.74
CA SER A 204 -4.34 10.92 -22.84
C SER A 204 -5.31 9.87 -22.28
N ASN A 205 -6.33 9.50 -23.05
CA ASN A 205 -7.26 8.39 -22.79
C ASN A 205 -7.66 8.21 -21.32
N ARG A 206 -8.32 9.24 -20.76
CA ARG A 206 -8.81 9.23 -19.38
C ARG A 206 -10.29 8.91 -19.33
N LYS A 207 -10.65 7.97 -18.45
CA LYS A 207 -12.01 7.76 -17.99
C LYS A 207 -12.01 7.85 -16.47
N MET A 208 -12.73 8.83 -15.94
CA MET A 208 -12.88 9.06 -14.51
C MET A 208 -14.37 9.04 -14.21
N LEU A 209 -14.77 8.25 -13.21
CA LEU A 209 -16.13 8.23 -12.71
C LEU A 209 -16.08 8.45 -11.19
N TYR A 210 -16.87 9.39 -10.72
CA TYR A 210 -17.04 9.74 -9.31
C TYR A 210 -18.50 9.51 -8.97
N GLN A 211 -18.75 8.66 -7.98
CA GLN A 211 -20.06 8.37 -7.41
C GLN A 211 -19.93 8.39 -5.88
N PRO A 212 -19.60 9.55 -5.29
CA PRO A 212 -19.55 9.69 -3.85
C PRO A 212 -20.95 9.64 -3.24
N ASP A 213 -21.04 9.11 -2.05
CA ASP A 213 -22.18 9.24 -1.14
C ASP A 213 -21.69 9.92 0.15
N GLY A 214 -22.36 10.98 0.58
CA GLY A 214 -21.84 11.85 1.64
C GLY A 214 -22.43 13.24 1.67
N ASP A 215 -22.39 13.87 2.85
CA ASP A 215 -23.00 15.17 3.10
C ASP A 215 -22.22 16.33 2.45
N THR A 216 -20.88 16.25 2.46
CA THR A 216 -20.00 17.33 1.96
C THR A 216 -18.98 16.79 0.96
N LEU A 217 -18.99 17.33 -0.27
CA LEU A 217 -18.04 16.97 -1.33
C LEU A 217 -17.23 18.17 -1.84
N HIS A 218 -15.91 18.08 -1.70
CA HIS A 218 -14.94 18.98 -2.33
C HIS A 218 -14.17 18.25 -3.44
N LEU A 219 -14.49 18.56 -4.69
CA LEU A 219 -13.84 17.97 -5.86
C LEU A 219 -12.95 18.98 -6.60
N GLN A 220 -11.68 18.62 -6.81
CA GLN A 220 -10.73 19.36 -7.65
C GLN A 220 -10.03 18.37 -8.60
N THR A 221 -9.91 18.68 -9.91
CA THR A 221 -9.38 17.72 -10.91
C THR A 221 -8.29 18.26 -11.81
#